data_AF-A0AAU1J261-F1
#
_entry.id   AF-A0AAU1J261-F1
#
_cell.length_a   1.000
_cell.length_b   1.000
_cell.length_c   1.000
_cell.angle_alpha   90.00
_cell.angle_beta   90.00
_cell.angle_gamma   90.00
#
_symmetry.space_group_name_H-M   'P 1'
#
loop_
_entity.id
_entity.type
_entity.pdbx_description
1 polymer ?
#
loop_
_entity_poly.entity_id
_entity_poly.type
_entity_poly.pdbx_seq_one_letter_code
_entity_poly.pdbx_strand_id
1 'polypeptide(L)'
;MPKTAPLRLSSPGVDRPPATLAGLLREWLPGQRWFAGKDRPVADLDVLSTTELFPGCLHVLVHASHTPVPSPGGTPPPGDCYQLLLGVREHVSPRLARAFIGRVREGQLAGLAVYDALQDPRSAELLLERLRQPGTTGPLHFEADPSVSVPAGLAPRLLGAEQSNSSLVYGDRYILKVFRRIQPGVNPDLELPGALAAQGCKRVPAPVAWFRTAEPRAATLGVLQPFLPDASDGWALALRALADGDEFTTDAYELGQATADVHLALAAAFPSDDRPLAENDRTAAAMTERLEAAAHSVPALRPFVPGLRTAFGALVGRDAGPAAQRIHGDLHLGQVLRAGHDWFVIDFEGEPSKPLAERRSAQSPVRDIAGMLRSFDYAARQRRPWRPQWALRCREAFCAGYAARAGWDPRTKHALLRAYETDRAVYEVLYEARHRPDWLPVPMAAIERLAVRGG
;
A
#
# COMPACT_ATOMS: atom_id res chain seq x y z
N MET A 1 2.45 -0.73 -35.14
CA MET A 1 3.82 -0.55 -35.66
C MET A 1 4.78 -0.59 -34.47
N PRO A 2 5.70 -1.56 -34.39
CA PRO A 2 6.62 -1.64 -33.26
C PRO A 2 7.68 -0.54 -33.44
N LYS A 3 7.77 0.39 -32.49
CA LYS A 3 8.81 1.41 -32.45
C LYS A 3 9.79 1.06 -31.34
N THR A 4 10.75 0.20 -31.66
CA THR A 4 11.89 -0.12 -30.80
C THR A 4 12.99 0.90 -31.10
N ALA A 5 13.36 1.73 -30.12
CA ALA A 5 14.55 2.58 -30.22
C ALA A 5 15.80 1.78 -29.79
N PRO A 6 16.97 2.03 -30.40
CA PRO A 6 18.18 1.24 -30.13
C PRO A 6 18.82 1.57 -28.77
N LEU A 7 19.40 0.53 -28.15
CA LEU A 7 20.17 0.54 -26.91
C LEU A 7 21.38 1.50 -27.02
N ARG A 8 21.55 2.41 -26.04
CA ARG A 8 22.83 3.11 -25.80
C ARG A 8 23.50 2.51 -24.58
N LEU A 9 24.68 1.94 -24.78
CA LEU A 9 25.52 1.36 -23.74
C LEU A 9 26.27 2.47 -22.99
N SER A 10 26.14 2.52 -21.67
CA SER A 10 27.06 3.25 -20.80
C SER A 10 27.58 2.41 -19.62
N SER A 11 28.91 2.45 -19.51
CA SER A 11 29.90 2.11 -18.46
C SER A 11 29.97 0.72 -17.81
N PRO A 12 31.19 0.16 -17.62
CA PRO A 12 31.43 -1.20 -17.12
C PRO A 12 31.75 -1.24 -15.61
N GLY A 13 31.30 -2.30 -14.94
CA GLY A 13 31.65 -2.62 -13.56
C GLY A 13 30.47 -3.18 -12.77
N VAL A 14 30.69 -4.27 -12.03
CA VAL A 14 29.71 -5.22 -11.44
C VAL A 14 29.25 -6.25 -12.48
N ASP A 15 29.41 -7.55 -12.16
CA ASP A 15 28.99 -8.69 -12.97
C ASP A 15 27.52 -8.52 -13.41
N ARG A 16 27.32 -7.89 -14.57
CA ARG A 16 26.00 -7.69 -15.14
C ARG A 16 25.48 -9.07 -15.54
N PRO A 17 24.26 -9.45 -15.13
CA PRO A 17 23.62 -10.59 -15.76
C PRO A 17 23.53 -10.34 -17.27
N PRO A 18 23.54 -11.43 -18.06
CA PRO A 18 23.61 -11.33 -19.51
C PRO A 18 22.49 -10.43 -20.04
N ALA A 19 22.78 -9.60 -21.06
CA ALA A 19 21.84 -8.67 -21.67
C ALA A 19 20.49 -9.31 -22.06
N THR A 20 20.51 -10.63 -22.29
CA THR A 20 19.33 -11.45 -22.57
C THR A 20 18.36 -11.57 -21.39
N LEU A 21 18.82 -11.66 -20.13
CA LEU A 21 17.93 -11.67 -18.97
C LEU A 21 17.22 -10.32 -18.78
N ALA A 22 17.96 -9.21 -18.89
CA ALA A 22 17.39 -7.87 -18.80
C ALA A 22 16.33 -7.64 -19.90
N GLY A 23 16.59 -8.12 -21.12
CA GLY A 23 15.63 -8.09 -22.23
C GLY A 23 14.33 -8.84 -21.93
N LEU A 24 14.42 -10.06 -21.40
CA LEU A 24 13.24 -10.85 -21.00
C LEU A 24 12.43 -10.15 -19.90
N LEU A 25 13.11 -9.63 -18.88
CA LEU A 25 12.46 -8.93 -17.77
C LEU A 25 11.78 -7.63 -18.22
N ARG A 26 12.38 -6.90 -19.17
CA ARG A 26 11.82 -5.67 -19.74
C ARG A 26 10.49 -5.92 -20.47
N GLU A 27 10.36 -7.07 -21.12
CA GLU A 27 9.12 -7.48 -21.79
C GLU A 27 8.07 -8.03 -20.82
N TRP A 28 8.51 -8.76 -19.79
CA TRP A 28 7.62 -9.42 -18.84
C TRP A 28 7.06 -8.49 -17.75
N LEU A 29 7.86 -7.53 -17.25
CA LEU A 29 7.49 -6.63 -16.15
C LEU A 29 6.20 -5.82 -16.41
N PRO A 30 6.00 -5.18 -17.59
CA PRO A 30 4.80 -4.39 -17.83
C PRO A 30 3.50 -5.20 -17.82
N GLY A 31 3.58 -6.52 -18.04
CA GLY A 31 2.43 -7.43 -17.95
C GLY A 31 2.00 -7.74 -16.52
N GLN A 32 2.79 -7.35 -15.51
CA GLN A 32 2.50 -7.66 -14.12
C GLN A 32 1.48 -6.70 -13.52
N ARG A 33 0.56 -7.23 -12.70
CA ARG A 33 -0.48 -6.42 -12.07
C ARG A 33 0.08 -5.35 -11.14
N TRP A 34 1.16 -5.66 -10.44
CA TRP A 34 1.85 -4.80 -9.47
C TRP A 34 2.84 -3.81 -10.09
N PHE A 35 3.03 -3.85 -11.40
CA PHE A 35 3.87 -2.87 -12.09
C PHE A 35 3.20 -1.50 -12.08
N ALA A 36 3.85 -0.50 -11.50
CA ALA A 36 3.27 0.84 -11.31
C ALA A 36 3.31 1.71 -12.57
N GLY A 37 4.10 1.33 -13.58
CA GLY A 37 4.32 2.14 -14.79
C GLY A 37 3.43 1.78 -15.97
N LYS A 38 2.23 1.21 -15.80
CA LYS A 38 1.42 0.70 -16.93
C LYS A 38 1.15 1.73 -18.04
N ASP A 39 1.10 3.00 -17.68
CA ASP A 39 0.86 4.11 -18.63
C ASP A 39 2.14 4.63 -19.29
N ARG A 40 3.31 4.06 -18.97
CA ARG A 40 4.62 4.51 -19.46
C ARG A 40 5.46 3.33 -19.96
N PRO A 41 5.98 3.37 -21.19
CA PRO A 41 6.88 2.33 -21.65
C PRO A 41 8.19 2.33 -20.84
N VAL A 42 8.65 1.13 -20.47
CA VAL A 42 9.99 0.92 -19.90
C VAL A 42 11.01 1.19 -21.00
N ALA A 43 11.75 2.29 -20.85
CA ALA A 43 12.81 2.69 -21.76
C ALA A 43 14.05 1.82 -21.61
N ASP A 44 14.42 1.52 -20.36
CA ASP A 44 15.59 0.72 -20.03
C ASP A 44 15.39 -0.06 -18.73
N LEU A 45 16.14 -1.15 -18.56
CA LEU A 45 16.12 -1.99 -17.38
C LEU A 45 17.53 -2.40 -16.99
N ASP A 46 17.97 -1.89 -15.83
CA ASP A 46 19.25 -2.25 -15.23
C ASP A 46 19.04 -3.30 -14.15
N VAL A 47 19.86 -4.34 -14.14
CA VAL A 47 19.93 -5.24 -12.98
C VAL A 47 20.92 -4.66 -11.97
N LEU A 48 20.42 -4.34 -10.79
CA LEU A 48 21.18 -3.70 -9.72
C LEU A 48 21.91 -4.72 -8.85
N SER A 49 21.27 -5.86 -8.58
CA SER A 49 21.87 -6.94 -7.80
C SER A 49 21.27 -8.28 -8.21
N THR A 50 22.06 -9.34 -8.03
CA THR A 50 21.61 -10.73 -8.19
C THR A 50 22.23 -11.55 -7.07
N THR A 51 21.43 -12.35 -6.38
CA THR A 51 21.87 -13.18 -5.26
C THR A 51 21.16 -14.52 -5.32
N GLU A 52 21.90 -15.61 -5.38
CA GLU A 52 21.30 -16.94 -5.29
C GLU A 52 20.88 -17.22 -3.84
N LEU A 53 19.58 -17.39 -3.61
CA LEU A 53 19.02 -17.68 -2.28
C LEU A 53 19.23 -19.14 -1.89
N PHE A 54 19.06 -20.02 -2.87
CA PHE A 54 19.26 -21.45 -2.81
C PHE A 54 19.40 -21.97 -4.25
N PRO A 55 19.97 -23.17 -4.47
CA PRO A 55 20.28 -23.66 -5.81
C PRO A 55 19.11 -23.53 -6.79
N GLY A 56 19.31 -22.73 -7.83
CA GLY A 56 18.30 -22.48 -8.88
C GLY A 56 17.24 -21.44 -8.54
N CYS A 57 17.41 -20.64 -7.48
CA CYS A 57 16.54 -19.51 -7.16
C CYS A 57 17.34 -18.24 -6.90
N LEU A 58 17.13 -17.24 -7.75
CA LEU A 58 17.79 -15.96 -7.72
C LEU A 58 16.86 -14.89 -7.16
N HIS A 59 17.34 -14.14 -6.18
CA HIS A 59 16.81 -12.82 -5.85
C HIS A 59 17.47 -11.78 -6.76
N VAL A 60 16.66 -10.93 -7.38
CA VAL A 60 17.12 -9.92 -8.33
C VAL A 60 16.47 -8.58 -8.02
N LEU A 61 17.28 -7.52 -7.91
CA LEU A 61 16.80 -6.15 -7.91
C LEU A 61 17.03 -5.53 -9.28
N VAL A 62 16.00 -4.90 -9.83
CA VAL A 62 16.06 -4.23 -11.13
C VAL A 62 15.59 -2.79 -11.03
N HIS A 63 16.23 -1.90 -11.76
CA HIS A 63 15.80 -0.52 -11.93
C HIS A 63 15.17 -0.36 -13.31
N ALA A 64 13.88 -0.03 -13.35
CA ALA A 64 13.14 0.22 -14.59
C ALA A 64 13.04 1.72 -14.82
N SER A 65 13.73 2.21 -15.86
CA SER A 65 13.66 3.59 -16.31
C SER A 65 12.49 3.75 -17.28
N HIS A 66 11.69 4.79 -17.09
CA HIS A 66 10.57 5.11 -17.99
C HIS A 66 10.99 6.14 -19.03
N THR A 67 10.36 6.13 -20.22
CA THR A 67 10.59 7.20 -21.19
C THR A 67 10.23 8.56 -20.57
N PRO A 68 11.09 9.59 -20.66
CA PRO A 68 10.79 10.91 -20.14
C PRO A 68 9.50 11.44 -20.77
N VAL A 69 8.52 11.77 -19.95
CA VAL A 69 7.36 12.55 -20.38
C VAL A 69 7.66 14.02 -20.07
N PRO A 70 7.49 14.96 -21.02
CA PRO A 70 7.63 16.38 -20.73
C PRO A 70 6.66 16.75 -19.60
N SER A 71 7.20 17.12 -18.44
CA SER A 71 6.43 17.62 -17.31
C SER A 71 6.79 19.09 -17.09
N PRO A 72 5.81 19.99 -16.88
CA PRO A 72 6.10 21.38 -16.56
C PRO A 72 6.76 21.42 -15.18
N GLY A 73 8.08 21.68 -15.11
CA GLY A 73 8.80 21.80 -13.83
C GLY A 73 10.16 21.10 -13.74
N GLY A 74 10.57 20.29 -14.72
CA GLY A 74 11.93 19.75 -14.79
C GLY A 74 12.19 18.47 -13.97
N THR A 75 13.12 17.68 -14.48
CA THR A 75 13.48 16.28 -14.15
C THR A 75 12.35 15.23 -14.34
N PRO A 76 12.52 14.26 -15.27
CA PRO A 76 11.63 13.11 -15.31
C PRO A 76 11.72 12.35 -13.98
N PRO A 77 10.62 11.76 -13.49
CA PRO A 77 10.65 11.01 -12.24
C PRO A 77 11.72 9.91 -12.35
N PRO A 78 12.51 9.70 -11.29
CA PRO A 78 13.48 8.61 -11.25
C PRO A 78 12.78 7.28 -11.56
N GLY A 79 13.50 6.35 -12.19
CA GLY A 79 12.99 5.02 -12.45
C GLY A 79 12.59 4.29 -11.16
N ASP A 80 11.85 3.21 -11.33
CA ASP A 80 11.34 2.42 -10.21
C ASP A 80 12.25 1.20 -9.95
N CYS A 81 12.59 0.96 -8.69
CA CYS A 81 13.28 -0.27 -8.30
C CYS A 81 12.26 -1.38 -8.02
N TYR A 82 12.48 -2.57 -8.58
CA TYR A 82 11.65 -3.74 -8.37
C TYR A 82 12.45 -4.95 -7.88
N GLN A 83 11.83 -5.72 -6.99
CA GLN A 83 12.33 -7.01 -6.52
C GLN A 83 11.66 -8.16 -7.27
N LEU A 84 12.49 -9.11 -7.71
CA LEU A 84 12.08 -10.34 -8.37
C LEU A 84 12.70 -11.55 -7.68
N LEU A 85 11.91 -12.62 -7.56
CA LEU A 85 12.39 -13.94 -7.19
C LEU A 85 12.25 -14.81 -8.44
N LEU A 86 13.38 -15.19 -9.02
CA LEU A 86 13.46 -15.88 -10.30
C LEU A 86 13.96 -17.30 -10.07
N GLY A 87 13.18 -18.28 -10.52
CA GLY A 87 13.65 -19.64 -10.59
C GLY A 87 14.36 -19.88 -11.91
N VAL A 88 15.46 -20.62 -11.89
CA VAL A 88 16.28 -20.97 -13.06
C VAL A 88 16.49 -22.47 -13.13
N ARG A 89 16.15 -23.09 -14.27
CA ARG A 89 16.29 -24.53 -14.48
C ARG A 89 16.36 -24.87 -15.97
N GLU A 90 16.88 -26.04 -16.32
CA GLU A 90 16.94 -26.48 -17.73
C GLU A 90 15.53 -26.73 -18.31
N HIS A 91 14.67 -27.39 -17.53
CA HIS A 91 13.35 -27.85 -17.94
C HIS A 91 12.26 -27.35 -16.99
N VAL A 92 11.33 -26.53 -17.49
CA VAL A 92 10.18 -26.02 -16.73
C VAL A 92 9.00 -26.96 -16.88
N SER A 93 8.44 -27.39 -15.75
CA SER A 93 7.23 -28.21 -15.74
C SER A 93 6.08 -27.45 -16.42
N PRO A 94 5.20 -28.12 -17.18
CA PRO A 94 4.00 -27.49 -17.77
C PRO A 94 3.13 -26.76 -16.74
N ARG A 95 3.16 -27.18 -15.46
CA ARG A 95 2.43 -26.52 -14.37
C ARG A 95 2.89 -25.07 -14.11
N LEU A 96 4.12 -24.73 -14.48
CA LEU A 96 4.71 -23.41 -14.33
C LEU A 96 4.65 -22.58 -15.62
N ALA A 97 3.87 -22.99 -16.62
CA ALA A 97 3.75 -22.25 -17.88
C ALA A 97 3.29 -20.80 -17.68
N ARG A 98 2.44 -20.53 -16.67
CA ARG A 98 2.00 -19.17 -16.31
C ARG A 98 3.06 -18.34 -15.60
N ALA A 99 4.05 -18.99 -15.02
CA ALA A 99 5.18 -18.35 -14.36
C ALA A 99 6.35 -18.09 -15.31
N PHE A 100 6.36 -18.74 -16.48
CA PHE A 100 7.47 -18.70 -17.41
C PHE A 100 7.71 -17.29 -17.95
N ILE A 101 8.97 -16.86 -17.88
CA ILE A 101 9.42 -15.54 -18.34
C ILE A 101 10.13 -15.71 -19.68
N GLY A 102 11.04 -16.68 -19.80
CA GLY A 102 11.78 -16.91 -21.04
C GLY A 102 12.98 -17.84 -20.87
N ARG A 103 13.77 -18.00 -21.94
CA ARG A 103 15.06 -18.72 -21.90
C ARG A 103 16.20 -17.76 -22.14
N VAL A 104 17.21 -17.80 -21.27
CA VAL A 104 18.41 -16.99 -21.40
C VAL A 104 19.27 -17.59 -22.51
N ARG A 105 19.78 -16.74 -23.42
CA ARG A 105 20.55 -17.20 -24.59
C ARG A 105 22.06 -17.08 -24.42
N GLU A 106 22.52 -16.24 -23.50
CA GLU A 106 23.92 -15.87 -23.36
C GLU A 106 24.30 -15.77 -21.87
N GLY A 107 25.60 -15.79 -21.56
CA GLY A 107 26.13 -15.68 -20.19
C GLY A 107 25.96 -16.93 -19.34
N GLN A 108 26.13 -16.79 -18.02
CA GLN A 108 26.20 -17.92 -17.08
C GLN A 108 24.89 -18.73 -16.97
N LEU A 109 23.76 -18.12 -17.35
CA LEU A 109 22.45 -18.78 -17.33
C LEU A 109 22.03 -19.28 -18.73
N ALA A 110 22.93 -19.26 -19.73
CA ALA A 110 22.61 -19.64 -21.10
C ALA A 110 21.98 -21.05 -21.19
N GLY A 111 20.88 -21.17 -21.94
CA GLY A 111 20.11 -22.40 -22.09
C GLY A 111 19.05 -22.62 -21.00
N LEU A 112 19.19 -21.99 -19.84
CA LEU A 112 18.25 -22.15 -18.74
C LEU A 112 16.95 -21.36 -19.00
N ALA A 113 15.86 -21.95 -18.54
CA ALA A 113 14.56 -21.32 -18.47
C ALA A 113 14.40 -20.56 -17.15
N VAL A 114 13.82 -19.37 -17.24
CA VAL A 114 13.58 -18.44 -16.14
C VAL A 114 12.07 -18.30 -15.94
N TYR A 115 11.62 -18.28 -14.68
CA TYR A 115 10.21 -18.16 -14.31
C TYR A 115 10.07 -17.45 -12.94
N ASP A 116 8.88 -16.92 -12.63
CA ASP A 116 8.59 -16.35 -11.31
C ASP A 116 8.59 -17.46 -10.24
N ALA A 117 9.57 -17.43 -9.35
CA ALA A 117 9.77 -18.43 -8.31
C ALA A 117 8.61 -18.48 -7.31
N LEU A 118 7.87 -17.39 -7.11
CA LEU A 118 6.74 -17.39 -6.17
C LEU A 118 5.57 -18.27 -6.63
N GLN A 119 5.50 -18.61 -7.92
CA GLN A 119 4.52 -19.54 -8.46
C GLN A 119 4.95 -21.02 -8.38
N ASP A 120 6.19 -21.29 -7.97
CA ASP A 120 6.71 -22.64 -7.75
C ASP A 120 6.58 -23.02 -6.27
N PRO A 121 5.72 -24.00 -5.90
CA PRO A 121 5.54 -24.41 -4.52
C PRO A 121 6.86 -24.77 -3.81
N ARG A 122 7.79 -25.42 -4.51
CA ARG A 122 9.09 -25.79 -3.94
C ARG A 122 9.93 -24.55 -3.58
N SER A 123 9.98 -23.55 -4.48
CA SER A 123 10.69 -22.31 -4.19
C SER A 123 10.02 -21.52 -3.06
N ALA A 124 8.68 -21.51 -2.99
CA ALA A 124 7.96 -20.89 -1.90
C ALA A 124 8.21 -21.58 -0.55
N GLU A 125 8.25 -22.93 -0.51
CA GLU A 125 8.65 -23.69 0.68
C GLU A 125 10.07 -23.34 1.15
N LEU A 126 11.04 -23.33 0.22
CA LEU A 126 12.42 -23.00 0.53
C LEU A 126 12.62 -21.56 0.97
N LEU A 127 11.79 -20.63 0.49
CA LEU A 127 11.79 -19.24 0.95
C LEU A 127 11.39 -19.14 2.43
N LEU A 128 10.39 -19.91 2.87
CA LEU A 128 10.05 -20.00 4.30
C LEU A 128 11.23 -20.55 5.10
N GLU A 129 11.83 -21.66 4.66
CA GLU A 129 12.99 -22.24 5.35
C GLU A 129 14.17 -21.25 5.44
N ARG A 130 14.37 -20.43 4.40
CA ARG A 130 15.34 -19.34 4.46
C ARG A 130 14.97 -18.28 5.49
N LEU A 131 13.72 -17.84 5.56
CA LEU A 131 13.25 -16.83 6.52
C LEU A 131 13.36 -17.30 7.98
N ARG A 132 13.23 -18.61 8.22
CA ARG A 132 13.36 -19.22 9.55
C ARG A 132 14.77 -19.18 10.13
N GLN A 133 15.78 -18.92 9.30
CA GLN A 133 17.18 -18.95 9.70
C GLN A 133 17.78 -17.54 9.63
N PRO A 134 17.85 -16.77 10.72
CA PRO A 134 18.50 -15.47 10.71
C PRO A 134 19.95 -15.55 10.21
N GLY A 135 20.39 -14.54 9.46
CA GLY A 135 21.73 -14.51 8.89
C GLY A 135 21.76 -13.83 7.53
N THR A 136 22.89 -13.92 6.84
CA THR A 136 23.11 -13.23 5.56
C THR A 136 23.25 -14.17 4.38
N THR A 137 22.89 -13.68 3.21
CA THR A 137 23.17 -14.34 1.92
C THR A 137 23.52 -13.22 0.94
N GLY A 138 24.82 -13.05 0.65
CA GLY A 138 25.29 -11.86 -0.06
C GLY A 138 24.85 -10.57 0.66
N PRO A 139 24.26 -9.58 -0.05
CA PRO A 139 23.78 -8.33 0.53
C PRO A 139 22.44 -8.45 1.27
N LEU A 140 21.83 -9.64 1.29
CA LEU A 140 20.54 -9.89 1.91
C LEU A 140 20.71 -10.26 3.38
N HIS A 141 19.91 -9.64 4.24
CA HIS A 141 19.84 -9.91 5.66
C HIS A 141 18.46 -10.46 6.01
N PHE A 142 18.44 -11.62 6.67
CA PHE A 142 17.25 -12.29 7.15
C PHE A 142 17.23 -12.20 8.67
N GLU A 143 16.11 -11.74 9.21
CA GLU A 143 15.93 -11.44 10.62
C GLU A 143 14.59 -12.01 11.09
N ALA A 144 14.51 -12.36 12.38
CA ALA A 144 13.31 -12.90 12.99
C ALA A 144 13.17 -12.38 14.42
N ASP A 145 11.92 -12.34 14.90
CA ASP A 145 11.64 -12.10 16.30
C ASP A 145 12.17 -13.30 17.12
N PRO A 146 13.13 -13.10 18.03
CA PRO A 146 13.73 -14.19 18.80
C PRO A 146 12.74 -14.86 19.76
N SER A 147 11.61 -14.21 20.06
CA SER A 147 10.55 -14.77 20.92
C SER A 147 9.59 -15.70 20.19
N VAL A 148 9.64 -15.75 18.85
CA VAL A 148 8.71 -16.53 18.02
C VAL A 148 9.45 -17.58 17.19
N SER A 149 9.08 -18.85 17.37
CA SER A 149 9.57 -19.93 16.50
C SER A 149 8.56 -20.20 15.38
N VAL A 150 8.96 -19.95 14.14
CA VAL A 150 8.18 -20.29 12.95
C VAL A 150 8.37 -21.80 12.65
N PRO A 151 7.30 -22.60 12.54
CA PRO A 151 7.39 -24.04 12.24
C PRO A 151 7.92 -24.34 10.82
N ALA A 152 8.51 -25.53 10.66
CA ALA A 152 8.95 -26.07 9.38
C ALA A 152 7.78 -26.62 8.57
N GLY A 153 7.97 -26.78 7.26
CA GLY A 153 7.10 -27.61 6.42
C GLY A 153 5.66 -27.11 6.31
N LEU A 154 5.43 -25.81 6.50
CA LEU A 154 4.12 -25.20 6.27
C LEU A 154 3.89 -25.05 4.77
N ALA A 155 2.81 -25.64 4.26
CA ALA A 155 2.50 -25.61 2.84
C ALA A 155 2.22 -24.16 2.36
N PRO A 156 2.88 -23.69 1.28
CA PRO A 156 2.66 -22.36 0.73
C PRO A 156 1.42 -22.30 -0.16
N ARG A 157 0.77 -21.14 -0.15
CA ARG A 157 -0.34 -20.79 -1.04
C ARG A 157 -0.23 -19.34 -1.48
N LEU A 158 0.02 -19.13 -2.77
CA LEU A 158 0.09 -17.78 -3.36
C LEU A 158 -1.31 -17.15 -3.43
N LEU A 159 -1.43 -15.91 -2.95
CA LEU A 159 -2.66 -15.13 -3.05
C LEU A 159 -2.70 -14.34 -4.37
N GLY A 160 -3.81 -14.44 -5.10
CA GLY A 160 -3.98 -13.80 -6.41
C GLY A 160 -4.64 -12.41 -6.39
N ALA A 161 -4.96 -11.88 -5.22
CA ALA A 161 -5.86 -10.73 -5.04
C ALA A 161 -5.15 -9.37 -4.82
N GLU A 162 -3.83 -9.34 -4.67
CA GLU A 162 -3.11 -8.13 -4.28
C GLU A 162 -2.69 -7.23 -5.45
N GLN A 163 -2.68 -5.91 -5.21
CA GLN A 163 -2.44 -4.90 -6.25
C GLN A 163 -0.99 -4.42 -6.34
N SER A 164 -0.25 -4.34 -5.24
CA SER A 164 1.11 -3.75 -5.20
C SER A 164 2.22 -4.75 -4.90
N ASN A 165 1.88 -5.89 -4.29
CA ASN A 165 2.82 -6.87 -3.77
C ASN A 165 2.43 -8.30 -4.14
N SER A 166 3.20 -9.28 -3.68
CA SER A 166 2.85 -10.69 -3.78
C SER A 166 2.86 -11.31 -2.39
N SER A 167 1.76 -11.97 -2.01
CA SER A 167 1.67 -12.64 -0.72
C SER A 167 1.55 -14.16 -0.80
N LEU A 168 2.24 -14.83 0.11
CA LEU A 168 2.18 -16.27 0.32
C LEU A 168 1.62 -16.55 1.71
N VAL A 169 0.56 -17.36 1.79
CA VAL A 169 0.09 -17.92 3.06
C VAL A 169 0.79 -19.26 3.30
N TYR A 170 1.31 -19.46 4.51
CA TYR A 170 1.97 -20.70 4.93
C TYR A 170 1.14 -21.41 6.00
N GLY A 171 0.57 -22.56 5.62
CA GLY A 171 -0.20 -23.43 6.51
C GLY A 171 -1.38 -22.75 7.23
N ASP A 172 -1.92 -21.67 6.66
CA ASP A 172 -2.96 -20.80 7.27
C ASP A 172 -2.57 -20.24 8.65
N ARG A 173 -1.27 -20.13 8.93
CA ARG A 173 -0.73 -19.57 10.18
C ARG A 173 0.07 -18.29 9.99
N TYR A 174 0.73 -18.15 8.84
CA TYR A 174 1.53 -16.98 8.52
C TYR A 174 1.26 -16.51 7.10
N ILE A 175 1.42 -15.21 6.89
CA ILE A 175 1.39 -14.57 5.59
C ILE A 175 2.70 -13.82 5.38
N LEU A 176 3.39 -14.14 4.30
CA LEU A 176 4.56 -13.43 3.82
C LEU A 176 4.14 -12.47 2.74
N LYS A 177 4.37 -11.18 2.97
CA LYS A 177 4.25 -10.13 1.96
C LYS A 177 5.62 -9.88 1.35
N VAL A 178 5.76 -10.14 0.06
CA VAL A 178 6.97 -9.87 -0.74
C VAL A 178 6.77 -8.56 -1.47
N PHE A 179 7.52 -7.53 -1.09
CA PHE A 179 7.40 -6.21 -1.69
C PHE A 179 7.92 -6.23 -3.12
N ARG A 180 7.12 -5.79 -4.08
CA ARG A 180 7.54 -5.80 -5.50
C ARG A 180 8.21 -4.52 -5.90
N ARG A 181 7.67 -3.36 -5.53
CA ARG A 181 8.30 -2.05 -5.77
C ARG A 181 9.06 -1.63 -4.52
N ILE A 182 10.37 -1.47 -4.63
CA ILE A 182 11.27 -1.23 -3.50
C ILE A 182 11.59 0.26 -3.39
N GLN A 183 11.39 0.81 -2.19
CA GLN A 183 11.83 2.16 -1.83
C GLN A 183 12.91 2.07 -0.76
N PRO A 184 13.97 2.91 -0.81
CA PRO A 184 15.01 2.92 0.22
C PRO A 184 14.45 3.26 1.60
N GLY A 185 14.87 2.51 2.62
CA GLY A 185 14.46 2.67 4.02
C GLY A 185 13.64 1.51 4.57
N VAL A 186 13.23 1.64 5.83
CA VAL A 186 12.37 0.65 6.51
C VAL A 186 10.93 0.81 6.03
N ASN A 187 10.32 -0.28 5.56
CA ASN A 187 8.92 -0.25 5.15
C ASN A 187 8.00 -0.07 6.39
N PRO A 188 7.02 0.86 6.36
CA PRO A 188 6.01 1.04 7.41
C PRO A 188 5.28 -0.24 7.84
N ASP A 189 5.08 -1.20 6.93
CA ASP A 189 4.43 -2.49 7.20
C ASP A 189 5.33 -3.44 8.02
N LEU A 190 6.60 -3.09 8.22
CA LEU A 190 7.49 -3.68 9.23
C LEU A 190 7.57 -2.81 10.49
N GLU A 191 7.80 -1.50 10.31
CA GLU A 191 8.06 -0.55 11.40
C GLU A 191 6.86 -0.39 12.34
N LEU A 192 5.66 -0.15 11.79
CA LEU A 192 4.50 0.22 12.59
C LEU A 192 3.91 -0.98 13.34
N PRO A 193 3.68 -2.16 12.71
CA PRO A 193 3.21 -3.34 13.42
C PRO A 193 4.12 -3.78 14.56
N GLY A 194 5.46 -3.75 14.35
CA GLY A 194 6.42 -4.08 15.40
C GLY A 194 6.38 -3.11 16.57
N ALA A 195 6.31 -1.80 16.30
CA ALA A 195 6.21 -0.77 17.34
C ALA A 195 4.87 -0.84 18.10
N LEU A 196 3.77 -1.13 17.41
CA LEU A 196 2.45 -1.34 18.02
C LEU A 196 2.43 -2.54 18.97
N ALA A 197 3.04 -3.65 18.55
CA ALA A 197 3.16 -4.85 19.37
C ALA A 197 3.97 -4.57 20.66
N ALA A 198 5.04 -3.78 20.56
CA ALA A 198 5.84 -3.35 21.72
C ALA A 198 5.04 -2.49 22.72
N GLN A 199 3.99 -1.80 22.26
CA GLN A 199 3.02 -1.09 23.13
C GLN A 199 1.87 -1.99 23.64
N GLY A 200 1.91 -3.29 23.35
CA GLY A 200 0.85 -4.23 23.72
C GLY A 200 -0.42 -4.10 22.89
N CYS A 201 -0.39 -3.39 21.76
CA CYS A 201 -1.55 -3.28 20.88
C CYS A 201 -1.80 -4.62 20.17
N LYS A 202 -2.95 -5.23 20.43
CA LYS A 202 -3.36 -6.52 19.84
C LYS A 202 -4.17 -6.40 18.55
N ARG A 203 -4.44 -5.17 18.10
CA ARG A 203 -5.25 -4.87 16.90
C ARG A 203 -4.47 -5.02 15.60
N VAL A 204 -3.18 -5.35 15.65
CA VAL A 204 -2.32 -5.49 14.47
C VAL A 204 -1.43 -6.73 14.65
N PRO A 205 -1.39 -7.66 13.70
CA PRO A 205 -0.46 -8.80 13.76
C PRO A 205 1.00 -8.34 13.75
N ALA A 206 1.79 -8.79 14.72
CA ALA A 206 3.20 -8.45 14.82
C ALA A 206 4.05 -9.23 13.79
N PRO A 207 5.03 -8.61 13.11
CA PRO A 207 5.97 -9.30 12.25
C PRO A 207 6.79 -10.33 13.04
N VAL A 208 6.98 -11.51 12.47
CA VAL A 208 7.74 -12.61 13.09
C VAL A 208 9.06 -12.90 12.37
N ALA A 209 9.15 -12.55 11.09
CA ALA A 209 10.39 -12.59 10.32
C ALA A 209 10.33 -11.58 9.18
N TRP A 210 11.48 -11.12 8.71
CA TRP A 210 11.59 -10.22 7.57
C TRP A 210 12.95 -10.38 6.90
N PHE A 211 13.05 -9.85 5.70
CA PHE A 211 14.33 -9.74 5.03
C PHE A 211 14.49 -8.37 4.38
N ARG A 212 15.74 -7.94 4.29
CA ARG A 212 16.14 -6.65 3.74
C ARG A 212 17.40 -6.80 2.91
N THR A 213 17.70 -5.80 2.11
CA THR A 213 19.00 -5.67 1.45
C THR A 213 19.79 -4.52 2.06
N ALA A 214 21.12 -4.59 2.03
CA ALA A 214 22.00 -3.45 2.24
C ALA A 214 22.33 -2.71 0.93
N GLU A 215 22.23 -3.39 -0.22
CA GLU A 215 22.65 -2.89 -1.53
C GLU A 215 21.54 -2.98 -2.60
N PRO A 216 21.52 -2.07 -3.59
CA PRO A 216 22.36 -0.88 -3.71
C PRO A 216 22.02 0.21 -2.68
N ARG A 217 20.85 0.10 -2.03
CA ARG A 217 20.45 0.94 -0.90
C ARG A 217 19.68 0.09 0.09
N ALA A 218 19.85 0.38 1.38
CA ALA A 218 19.14 -0.32 2.44
C ALA A 218 17.62 -0.23 2.24
N ALA A 219 16.94 -1.37 2.17
CA ALA A 219 15.49 -1.42 1.99
C ALA A 219 14.89 -2.72 2.53
N THR A 220 13.69 -2.64 3.12
CA THR A 220 12.90 -3.82 3.47
C THR A 220 12.35 -4.48 2.21
N LEU A 221 12.48 -5.80 2.12
CA LEU A 221 12.15 -6.59 0.93
C LEU A 221 10.92 -7.49 1.11
N GLY A 222 10.65 -7.92 2.33
CA GLY A 222 9.42 -8.62 2.66
C GLY A 222 9.29 -8.89 4.14
N VAL A 223 8.05 -9.15 4.56
CA VAL A 223 7.66 -9.30 5.96
C VAL A 223 6.73 -10.51 6.10
N LEU A 224 7.08 -11.40 7.03
CA LEU A 224 6.28 -12.53 7.48
C LEU A 224 5.58 -12.14 8.79
N GLN A 225 4.27 -12.30 8.84
CA GLN A 225 3.45 -12.01 10.02
C GLN A 225 2.39 -13.11 10.21
N PRO A 226 1.76 -13.20 11.39
CA PRO A 226 0.64 -14.11 11.61
C PRO A 226 -0.47 -13.85 10.58
N PHE A 227 -0.97 -14.93 10.01
CA PHE A 227 -2.19 -14.92 9.21
C PHE A 227 -3.38 -15.05 10.15
N LEU A 228 -4.45 -14.32 9.87
CA LEU A 228 -5.71 -14.42 10.61
C LEU A 228 -6.62 -15.39 9.86
N PRO A 229 -6.64 -16.70 10.21
CA PRO A 229 -7.52 -17.66 9.54
C PRO A 229 -8.97 -17.27 9.78
N ASP A 230 -9.82 -17.54 8.77
CA ASP A 230 -11.26 -17.28 8.79
C ASP A 230 -11.67 -15.83 9.03
N ALA A 231 -10.71 -14.89 8.95
CA ALA A 231 -11.00 -13.48 9.08
C ALA A 231 -11.82 -13.00 7.88
N SER A 232 -12.85 -12.21 8.17
CA SER A 232 -13.69 -11.59 7.15
C SER A 232 -13.17 -10.19 6.81
N ASP A 233 -13.01 -9.94 5.52
CA ASP A 233 -12.72 -8.60 4.98
C ASP A 233 -13.83 -7.60 5.36
N GLY A 234 -13.44 -6.45 5.93
CA GLY A 234 -14.37 -5.44 6.43
C GLY A 234 -15.24 -4.84 5.33
N TRP A 235 -14.70 -4.69 4.13
CA TRP A 235 -15.45 -4.24 2.97
C TRP A 235 -16.49 -5.29 2.57
N ALA A 236 -16.11 -6.56 2.43
CA ALA A 236 -17.04 -7.64 2.15
C ALA A 236 -18.15 -7.77 3.20
N LEU A 237 -17.83 -7.59 4.50
CA LEU A 237 -18.81 -7.56 5.59
C LEU A 237 -19.84 -6.43 5.41
N ALA A 238 -19.36 -5.20 5.18
CA ALA A 238 -20.22 -4.05 4.96
C ALA A 238 -21.17 -4.25 3.76
N LEU A 239 -20.68 -4.87 2.68
CA LEU A 239 -21.51 -5.17 1.52
C LEU A 239 -22.53 -6.27 1.74
N ARG A 240 -22.19 -7.29 2.52
CA ARG A 240 -23.15 -8.33 2.92
C ARG A 240 -24.27 -7.72 3.75
N ALA A 241 -23.95 -6.93 4.78
CA ALA A 241 -24.95 -6.23 5.58
C ALA A 241 -25.86 -5.35 4.71
N LEU A 242 -25.29 -4.59 3.76
CA LEU A 242 -26.08 -3.79 2.81
C LEU A 242 -26.99 -4.62 1.90
N ALA A 243 -26.55 -5.81 1.48
CA ALA A 243 -27.32 -6.71 0.62
C ALA A 243 -28.48 -7.37 1.38
N ASP A 244 -28.24 -7.77 2.62
CA ASP A 244 -29.21 -8.44 3.50
C ASP A 244 -30.19 -7.44 4.13
N GLY A 245 -29.89 -6.14 4.06
CA GLY A 245 -30.71 -5.07 4.61
C GLY A 245 -30.44 -4.80 6.09
N ASP A 246 -29.36 -5.36 6.62
CA ASP A 246 -28.94 -5.25 8.02
C ASP A 246 -28.25 -3.92 8.33
N GLU A 247 -28.28 -3.56 9.61
CA GLU A 247 -27.46 -2.47 10.14
C GLU A 247 -26.00 -2.93 10.31
N PHE A 248 -25.07 -1.99 10.16
CA PHE A 248 -23.64 -2.23 10.39
C PHE A 248 -23.09 -1.31 11.49
N THR A 249 -23.98 -0.75 12.32
CA THR A 249 -23.64 0.27 13.33
C THR A 249 -22.84 -0.31 14.48
N THR A 250 -23.16 -1.52 14.96
CA THR A 250 -22.38 -2.20 16.00
C THR A 250 -20.94 -2.46 15.53
N ASP A 251 -20.79 -3.07 14.36
CA ASP A 251 -19.50 -3.29 13.71
C ASP A 251 -18.72 -1.98 13.51
N ALA A 252 -19.38 -0.93 13.01
CA ALA A 252 -18.75 0.38 12.82
C ALA A 252 -18.28 1.00 14.15
N TYR A 253 -19.06 0.85 15.23
CA TYR A 253 -18.67 1.32 16.57
C TYR A 253 -17.43 0.58 17.10
N GLU A 254 -17.44 -0.76 17.04
CA GLU A 254 -16.30 -1.59 17.45
C GLU A 254 -15.05 -1.27 16.62
N LEU A 255 -15.22 -1.04 15.31
CA LEU A 255 -14.14 -0.63 14.42
C LEU A 255 -13.59 0.76 14.78
N GLY A 256 -14.46 1.67 15.23
CA GLY A 256 -14.07 2.96 15.78
C GLY A 256 -13.16 2.82 17.01
N GLN A 257 -13.52 1.92 17.93
CA GLN A 257 -12.70 1.61 19.10
C GLN A 257 -11.35 0.99 18.71
N ALA A 258 -11.35 0.03 17.78
CA ALA A 258 -10.12 -0.60 17.28
C ALA A 258 -9.17 0.42 16.60
N THR A 259 -9.73 1.36 15.84
CA THR A 259 -8.95 2.43 15.20
C THR A 259 -8.32 3.35 16.26
N ALA A 260 -9.08 3.71 17.30
CA ALA A 260 -8.57 4.50 18.41
C ALA A 260 -7.47 3.77 19.21
N ASP A 261 -7.63 2.47 19.47
CA ASP A 261 -6.58 1.64 20.10
C ASP A 261 -5.27 1.71 19.32
N VAL A 262 -5.32 1.57 17.99
CA VAL A 262 -4.15 1.69 17.10
C VAL A 262 -3.56 3.08 17.17
N HIS A 263 -4.38 4.13 17.06
CA HIS A 263 -3.88 5.51 17.10
C HIS A 263 -3.21 5.86 18.43
N LEU A 264 -3.79 5.46 19.57
CA LEU A 264 -3.22 5.69 20.89
C LEU A 264 -1.87 4.96 21.03
N ALA A 265 -1.79 3.72 20.57
CA ALA A 265 -0.54 2.95 20.59
C ALA A 265 0.52 3.55 19.65
N LEU A 266 0.15 4.06 18.48
CA LEU A 266 1.07 4.78 17.58
C LEU A 266 1.60 6.07 18.21
N ALA A 267 0.73 6.86 18.85
CA ALA A 267 1.15 8.07 19.54
C ALA A 267 2.11 7.78 20.70
N ALA A 268 1.89 6.69 21.43
CA ALA A 268 2.78 6.24 22.51
C ALA A 268 4.13 5.70 21.96
N ALA A 269 4.10 4.92 20.87
CA ALA A 269 5.29 4.35 20.27
C ALA A 269 6.19 5.38 19.57
N PHE A 270 5.58 6.45 19.03
CA PHE A 270 6.26 7.52 18.30
C PHE A 270 5.85 8.89 18.84
N PRO A 271 6.32 9.28 20.04
CA PRO A 271 6.06 10.61 20.56
C PRO A 271 6.54 11.67 19.57
N SER A 272 5.69 12.64 19.27
CA SER A 272 6.06 13.82 18.47
C SER A 272 6.12 15.04 19.37
N ASP A 273 7.12 15.89 19.20
CA ASP A 273 7.17 17.19 19.86
C ASP A 273 5.94 18.04 19.49
N ASP A 274 5.45 18.83 20.46
CA ASP A 274 4.29 19.70 20.31
C ASP A 274 4.36 20.56 19.04
N ARG A 275 3.23 20.64 18.33
CA ARG A 275 3.19 21.30 17.02
C ARG A 275 3.14 22.83 17.13
N PRO A 276 3.86 23.54 16.24
CA PRO A 276 3.62 24.97 16.01
C PRO A 276 2.23 25.22 15.39
N LEU A 277 1.58 26.32 15.80
CA LEU A 277 0.27 26.80 15.31
C LEU A 277 0.14 26.90 13.78
N ALA A 278 1.25 27.03 13.04
CA ALA A 278 1.29 27.21 11.58
C ALA A 278 1.18 25.91 10.74
N GLU A 279 0.79 24.78 11.33
CA GLU A 279 0.64 23.53 10.57
C GLU A 279 -0.63 23.51 9.71
N ASN A 280 -1.77 23.95 10.25
CA ASN A 280 -3.04 23.97 9.53
C ASN A 280 -2.97 24.84 8.26
N ASP A 281 -2.26 25.96 8.31
CA ASP A 281 -2.06 26.85 7.16
C ASP A 281 -1.28 26.15 6.04
N ARG A 282 -0.21 25.43 6.38
CA ARG A 282 0.57 24.63 5.41
C ARG A 282 -0.25 23.49 4.84
N THR A 283 -1.02 22.80 5.68
CA THR A 283 -1.91 21.72 5.24
C THR A 283 -3.00 22.24 4.29
N ALA A 284 -3.63 23.36 4.62
CA ALA A 284 -4.64 24.00 3.76
C ALA A 284 -4.07 24.43 2.40
N ALA A 285 -2.85 24.99 2.39
CA ALA A 285 -2.15 25.34 1.15
C ALA A 285 -1.88 24.10 0.29
N ALA A 286 -1.36 23.01 0.87
CA ALA A 286 -1.08 21.77 0.16
C ALA A 286 -2.34 21.08 -0.38
N MET A 287 -3.44 21.10 0.39
CA MET A 287 -4.75 20.60 -0.07
C MET A 287 -5.30 21.43 -1.23
N THR A 288 -5.13 22.76 -1.18
CA THR A 288 -5.54 23.66 -2.26
C THR A 288 -4.76 23.39 -3.54
N GLU A 289 -3.44 23.20 -3.45
CA GLU A 289 -2.60 22.86 -4.60
C GLU A 289 -3.05 21.54 -5.25
N ARG A 290 -3.31 20.50 -4.45
CA ARG A 290 -3.84 19.22 -4.95
C ARG A 290 -5.20 19.36 -5.64
N LEU A 291 -6.09 20.18 -5.08
CA LEU A 291 -7.38 20.50 -5.69
C LEU A 291 -7.23 21.15 -7.07
N GLU A 292 -6.33 22.13 -7.21
CA GLU A 292 -6.08 22.78 -8.50
C GLU A 292 -5.51 21.80 -9.53
N ALA A 293 -4.52 20.99 -9.12
CA ALA A 293 -3.92 19.98 -10.00
C ALA A 293 -4.96 18.92 -10.44
N ALA A 294 -5.84 18.50 -9.53
CA ALA A 294 -6.93 17.58 -9.83
C ALA A 294 -7.96 18.21 -10.78
N ALA A 295 -8.35 19.48 -10.57
CA ALA A 295 -9.31 20.18 -11.43
C ALA A 295 -8.75 20.51 -12.82
N HIS A 296 -7.43 20.63 -12.94
CA HIS A 296 -6.77 20.68 -14.24
C HIS A 296 -6.90 19.35 -14.98
N SER A 297 -6.67 18.23 -14.29
CA SER A 297 -6.72 16.88 -14.85
C SER A 297 -8.14 16.36 -15.11
N VAL A 298 -9.11 16.75 -14.29
CA VAL A 298 -10.51 16.30 -14.33
C VAL A 298 -11.42 17.54 -14.41
N PRO A 299 -11.74 18.03 -15.62
CA PRO A 299 -12.50 19.27 -15.79
C PRO A 299 -13.87 19.30 -15.09
N ALA A 300 -14.49 18.14 -14.87
CA ALA A 300 -15.74 18.01 -14.12
C ALA A 300 -15.67 18.52 -12.67
N LEU A 301 -14.46 18.63 -12.09
CA LEU A 301 -14.25 19.16 -10.74
C LEU A 301 -14.31 20.69 -10.68
N ARG A 302 -14.02 21.39 -11.79
CA ARG A 302 -13.87 22.85 -11.84
C ARG A 302 -15.05 23.64 -11.28
N PRO A 303 -16.32 23.29 -11.56
CA PRO A 303 -17.47 24.02 -11.00
C PRO A 303 -17.52 24.00 -9.47
N PHE A 304 -16.91 23.00 -8.83
CA PHE A 304 -16.96 22.80 -7.39
C PHE A 304 -15.76 23.42 -6.66
N VAL A 305 -14.67 23.75 -7.37
CA VAL A 305 -13.42 24.27 -6.78
C VAL A 305 -13.66 25.43 -5.80
N PRO A 306 -14.46 26.48 -6.11
CA PRO A 306 -14.70 27.57 -5.17
C PRO A 306 -15.32 27.08 -3.84
N GLY A 307 -16.30 26.18 -3.92
CA GLY A 307 -16.96 25.61 -2.73
C GLY A 307 -16.03 24.70 -1.93
N LEU A 308 -15.21 23.88 -2.59
CA LEU A 308 -14.25 22.99 -1.92
C LEU A 308 -13.12 23.78 -1.23
N ARG A 309 -12.63 24.87 -1.84
CA ARG A 309 -11.63 25.75 -1.22
C ARG A 309 -12.08 26.30 0.14
N THR A 310 -13.39 26.51 0.34
CA THR A 310 -13.91 26.94 1.66
C THR A 310 -13.61 25.94 2.78
N ALA A 311 -13.52 24.63 2.48
CA ALA A 311 -13.20 23.60 3.47
C ALA A 311 -11.76 23.75 3.97
N PHE A 312 -10.83 24.06 3.07
CA PHE A 312 -9.42 24.25 3.42
C PHE A 312 -9.18 25.61 4.07
N GLY A 313 -9.82 26.67 3.56
CA GLY A 313 -9.77 28.00 4.16
C GLY A 313 -10.28 28.03 5.61
N ALA A 314 -11.24 27.15 5.96
CA ALA A 314 -11.74 27.03 7.32
C ALA A 314 -10.71 26.50 8.33
N LEU A 315 -9.58 25.93 7.89
CA LEU A 315 -8.47 25.51 8.76
C LEU A 315 -7.56 26.67 9.15
N VAL A 316 -7.50 27.72 8.33
CA VAL A 316 -6.55 28.82 8.50
C VAL A 316 -6.79 29.53 9.82
N GLY A 317 -5.73 29.67 10.63
CA GLY A 317 -5.81 30.31 11.94
C GLY A 317 -6.64 29.59 13.01
N ARG A 318 -7.02 28.32 12.79
CA ARG A 318 -7.69 27.47 13.81
C ARG A 318 -6.71 26.56 14.54
N ASP A 319 -7.10 26.15 15.74
CA ASP A 319 -6.42 25.11 16.51
C ASP A 319 -6.16 23.84 15.66
N ALA A 320 -4.97 23.27 15.81
CA ALA A 320 -4.46 22.11 15.04
C ALA A 320 -5.29 20.83 15.29
N GLY A 321 -6.13 20.81 16.33
CA GLY A 321 -6.87 19.64 16.75
C GLY A 321 -5.97 18.67 17.51
N PRO A 322 -6.24 17.36 17.46
CA PRO A 322 -5.37 16.36 18.08
C PRO A 322 -3.94 16.44 17.53
N ALA A 323 -2.97 16.11 18.38
CA ALA A 323 -1.56 16.15 18.02
C ALA A 323 -1.24 15.30 16.77
N ALA A 324 -0.12 15.64 16.11
CA ALA A 324 0.47 14.77 15.09
C ALA A 324 0.70 13.39 15.67
N GLN A 325 0.61 12.39 14.83
CA GLN A 325 1.17 11.10 15.16
C GLN A 325 1.49 10.32 13.89
N ARG A 326 2.21 9.22 14.05
CA ARG A 326 2.18 8.16 13.03
C ARG A 326 0.74 7.66 12.92
N ILE A 327 0.32 7.42 11.69
CA ILE A 327 -1.03 6.95 11.31
C ILE A 327 -0.87 5.81 10.31
N HIS A 328 -1.96 5.11 9.98
CA HIS A 328 -1.98 4.15 8.89
C HIS A 328 -1.79 4.85 7.54
N GLY A 329 -2.43 6.00 7.33
CA GLY A 329 -2.22 6.87 6.17
C GLY A 329 -2.98 6.48 4.90
N ASP A 330 -3.65 5.32 4.89
CA ASP A 330 -4.59 4.85 3.84
C ASP A 330 -5.68 3.93 4.41
N LEU A 331 -6.21 4.26 5.59
CA LEU A 331 -7.20 3.43 6.28
C LEU A 331 -8.56 3.46 5.55
N HIS A 332 -9.09 2.27 5.24
CA HIS A 332 -10.45 2.06 4.72
C HIS A 332 -10.97 0.65 5.06
N LEU A 333 -12.23 0.33 4.75
CA LEU A 333 -12.84 -0.97 5.08
C LEU A 333 -12.12 -2.20 4.50
N GLY A 334 -11.31 -2.01 3.46
CA GLY A 334 -10.51 -3.08 2.84
C GLY A 334 -9.17 -3.32 3.54
N GLN A 335 -8.80 -2.47 4.50
CA GLN A 335 -7.58 -2.59 5.31
C GLN A 335 -7.89 -3.02 6.75
N VAL A 336 -9.08 -3.57 6.95
CA VAL A 336 -9.52 -4.06 8.25
C VAL A 336 -10.15 -5.44 8.09
N LEU A 337 -9.80 -6.32 9.01
CA LEU A 337 -10.26 -7.70 9.05
C LEU A 337 -11.01 -7.94 10.36
N ARG A 338 -12.09 -8.71 10.32
CA ARG A 338 -12.79 -9.19 11.52
C ARG A 338 -12.47 -10.66 11.73
N ALA A 339 -11.83 -10.99 12.84
CA ALA A 339 -11.58 -12.38 13.24
C ALA A 339 -12.25 -12.63 14.61
N GLY A 340 -13.24 -13.51 14.62
CA GLY A 340 -14.13 -13.66 15.77
C GLY A 340 -14.86 -12.35 16.08
N HIS A 341 -14.69 -11.84 17.31
CA HIS A 341 -15.29 -10.57 17.75
C HIS A 341 -14.32 -9.38 17.64
N ASP A 342 -13.09 -9.60 17.17
CA ASP A 342 -12.06 -8.57 17.16
C ASP A 342 -11.83 -8.01 15.75
N TRP A 343 -11.62 -6.69 15.70
CA TRP A 343 -11.15 -5.98 14.52
C TRP A 343 -9.63 -5.88 14.53
N PHE A 344 -9.04 -6.14 13.36
CA PHE A 344 -7.63 -6.01 13.09
C PHE A 344 -7.40 -5.02 11.96
N VAL A 345 -6.36 -4.21 12.09
CA VAL A 345 -5.90 -3.27 11.07
C VAL A 345 -4.66 -3.86 10.40
N ILE A 346 -4.62 -3.80 9.07
CA ILE A 346 -3.55 -4.38 8.24
C ILE A 346 -3.04 -3.35 7.22
N ASP A 347 -1.95 -3.67 6.51
CA ASP A 347 -1.42 -2.90 5.39
C ASP A 347 -1.02 -1.45 5.72
N PHE A 348 -0.08 -1.32 6.66
CA PHE A 348 0.44 -0.03 7.13
C PHE A 348 1.37 0.67 6.14
N GLU A 349 1.46 0.19 4.89
CA GLU A 349 2.28 0.83 3.86
C GLU A 349 1.90 2.29 3.62
N GLY A 350 0.64 2.67 3.85
CA GLY A 350 0.10 3.97 3.45
C GLY A 350 0.00 4.09 1.93
N GLU A 351 -0.33 5.28 1.42
CA GLU A 351 -0.61 5.47 -0.01
C GLU A 351 0.61 5.14 -0.91
N PRO A 352 0.57 4.07 -1.74
CA PRO A 352 1.76 3.58 -2.48
C PRO A 352 2.36 4.57 -3.49
N SER A 353 1.59 5.58 -3.90
CA SER A 353 2.06 6.64 -4.79
C SER A 353 2.99 7.64 -4.11
N LYS A 354 3.01 7.68 -2.77
CA LYS A 354 3.78 8.67 -2.00
C LYS A 354 5.21 8.17 -1.68
N PRO A 355 6.19 9.08 -1.61
CA PRO A 355 7.54 8.73 -1.14
C PRO A 355 7.52 8.17 0.29
N LEU A 356 8.41 7.22 0.59
CA LEU A 356 8.51 6.60 1.92
C LEU A 356 8.64 7.63 3.06
N ALA A 357 9.41 8.70 2.85
CA ALA A 357 9.58 9.76 3.84
C ALA A 357 8.26 10.46 4.21
N GLU A 358 7.38 10.68 3.22
CA GLU A 358 6.04 11.24 3.47
C GLU A 358 5.14 10.22 4.17
N ARG A 359 5.19 8.94 3.76
CA ARG A 359 4.42 7.84 4.39
C ARG A 359 4.81 7.64 5.88
N ARG A 360 6.06 7.95 6.24
CA ARG A 360 6.58 7.88 7.62
C ARG A 360 6.42 9.16 8.43
N SER A 361 5.92 10.24 7.82
CA SER A 361 5.73 11.52 8.52
C SER A 361 4.54 11.48 9.49
N ALA A 362 4.64 12.25 10.58
CA ALA A 362 3.54 12.43 11.51
C ALA A 362 2.44 13.30 10.90
N GLN A 363 1.19 12.90 11.06
CA GLN A 363 0.02 13.51 10.44
C GLN A 363 -1.15 13.54 11.42
N SER A 364 -2.20 14.30 11.06
CA SER A 364 -3.42 14.30 11.86
C SER A 364 -4.10 12.94 11.81
N PRO A 365 -4.50 12.34 12.96
CA PRO A 365 -5.30 11.11 13.00
C PRO A 365 -6.66 11.26 12.31
N VAL A 366 -7.11 12.50 12.10
CA VAL A 366 -8.32 12.81 11.34
C VAL A 366 -8.24 12.35 9.88
N ARG A 367 -7.03 12.21 9.32
CA ARG A 367 -6.85 11.66 7.96
C ARG A 367 -7.36 10.22 7.84
N ASP A 368 -6.99 9.36 8.78
CA ASP A 368 -7.43 7.95 8.79
C ASP A 368 -8.93 7.83 9.06
N ILE A 369 -9.44 8.64 9.99
CA ILE A 369 -10.88 8.73 10.26
C ILE A 369 -11.63 9.13 8.98
N ALA A 370 -11.19 10.19 8.30
CA ALA A 370 -11.80 10.63 7.05
C ALA A 370 -11.77 9.52 5.98
N GLY A 371 -10.66 8.78 5.86
CA GLY A 371 -10.54 7.62 4.97
C GLY A 371 -11.62 6.56 5.24
N MET A 372 -11.81 6.19 6.51
CA MET A 372 -12.85 5.23 6.90
C MET A 372 -14.27 5.77 6.64
N LEU A 373 -14.55 7.04 6.98
CA LEU A 373 -15.86 7.64 6.73
C LEU A 373 -16.21 7.71 5.24
N ARG A 374 -15.22 7.98 4.38
CA ARG A 374 -15.34 7.92 2.92
C ARG A 374 -15.58 6.49 2.45
N SER A 375 -14.94 5.50 3.07
CA SER A 375 -15.16 4.08 2.75
C SER A 375 -16.61 3.64 2.98
N PHE A 376 -17.26 4.09 4.07
CA PHE A 376 -18.70 3.86 4.27
C PHE A 376 -19.57 4.51 3.19
N ASP A 377 -19.25 5.75 2.78
CA ASP A 377 -19.97 6.42 1.68
C ASP A 377 -19.84 5.64 0.36
N TYR A 378 -18.66 5.04 0.11
CA TYR A 378 -18.40 4.20 -1.06
C TYR A 378 -19.21 2.89 -1.02
N ALA A 379 -19.19 2.18 0.11
CA ALA A 379 -19.93 0.93 0.28
C ALA A 379 -21.44 1.14 0.03
N ALA A 380 -22.02 2.20 0.60
CA ALA A 380 -23.43 2.56 0.44
C ALA A 380 -23.84 2.91 -1.00
N ARG A 381 -22.87 3.13 -1.88
CA ARG A 381 -23.06 3.50 -3.29
C ARG A 381 -22.69 2.38 -4.27
N GLN A 382 -22.21 1.24 -3.78
CA GLN A 382 -21.81 0.13 -4.63
C GLN A 382 -22.98 -0.56 -5.34
N ARG A 383 -24.18 -0.56 -4.73
CA ARG A 383 -25.39 -1.15 -5.32
C ARG A 383 -26.54 -0.15 -5.33
N ARG A 384 -27.38 -0.23 -6.36
CA ARG A 384 -28.62 0.55 -6.48
C ARG A 384 -29.79 -0.22 -5.84
N PRO A 385 -30.76 0.46 -5.22
CA PRO A 385 -30.76 1.89 -4.91
C PRO A 385 -29.69 2.22 -3.85
N TRP A 386 -29.08 3.41 -3.95
CA TRP A 386 -28.08 3.86 -2.98
C TRP A 386 -28.68 4.04 -1.59
N ARG A 387 -27.90 3.76 -0.54
CA ARG A 387 -28.36 3.82 0.86
C ARG A 387 -27.58 4.86 1.69
N PRO A 388 -27.67 6.17 1.38
CA PRO A 388 -26.90 7.21 2.09
C PRO A 388 -27.20 7.29 3.59
N GLN A 389 -28.40 6.91 4.03
CA GLN A 389 -28.75 6.85 5.46
C GLN A 389 -27.99 5.75 6.21
N TRP A 390 -27.71 4.61 5.57
CA TRP A 390 -26.88 3.56 6.15
C TRP A 390 -25.45 4.08 6.38
N ALA A 391 -24.88 4.78 5.40
CA ALA A 391 -23.56 5.39 5.55
C ALA A 391 -23.54 6.41 6.68
N LEU A 392 -24.57 7.26 6.80
CA LEU A 392 -24.67 8.25 7.88
C LEU A 392 -24.64 7.58 9.26
N ARG A 393 -25.44 6.54 9.48
CA ARG A 393 -25.48 5.81 10.75
C ARG A 393 -24.16 5.11 11.06
N CYS A 394 -23.51 4.49 10.06
CA CYS A 394 -22.21 3.86 10.24
C CYS A 394 -21.13 4.90 10.61
N ARG A 395 -21.13 6.05 9.95
CA ARG A 395 -20.21 7.17 10.26
C ARG A 395 -20.41 7.69 11.69
N GLU A 396 -21.65 7.86 12.11
CA GLU A 396 -21.98 8.29 13.48
C GLU A 396 -21.52 7.25 14.52
N ALA A 397 -21.80 5.98 14.28
CA ALA A 397 -21.41 4.89 15.16
C ALA A 397 -19.88 4.73 15.25
N PHE A 398 -19.17 4.81 14.11
CA PHE A 398 -17.71 4.77 14.07
C PHE A 398 -17.08 5.92 14.86
N CYS A 399 -17.53 7.16 14.64
CA CYS A 399 -17.02 8.30 15.39
C CYS A 399 -17.33 8.19 16.89
N ALA A 400 -18.50 7.66 17.27
CA ALA A 400 -18.86 7.44 18.66
C ALA A 400 -17.95 6.38 19.32
N GLY A 401 -17.67 5.27 18.64
CA GLY A 401 -16.75 4.24 19.12
C GLY A 401 -15.32 4.75 19.26
N TYR A 402 -14.86 5.53 18.27
CA TYR A 402 -13.56 6.20 18.34
C TYR A 402 -13.49 7.15 19.53
N ALA A 403 -14.50 8.00 19.72
CA ALA A 403 -14.56 8.98 20.80
C ALA A 403 -14.56 8.33 22.19
N ALA A 404 -15.29 7.23 22.35
CA ALA A 404 -15.36 6.46 23.59
C ALA A 404 -13.99 5.93 24.05
N ARG A 405 -13.03 5.78 23.11
CA ARG A 405 -11.71 5.25 23.40
C ARG A 405 -10.59 6.29 23.39
N ALA A 406 -10.64 7.25 22.47
CA ALA A 406 -9.57 8.23 22.24
C ALA A 406 -9.57 9.43 23.20
N GLY A 407 -10.64 9.65 23.97
CA GLY A 407 -10.76 10.80 24.87
C GLY A 407 -11.09 12.13 24.18
N TRP A 408 -11.34 12.12 22.86
CA TRP A 408 -11.83 13.26 22.09
C TRP A 408 -12.72 12.77 20.95
N ASP A 409 -13.67 13.60 20.52
CA ASP A 409 -14.65 13.23 19.51
C ASP A 409 -14.31 13.86 18.13
N PRO A 410 -14.07 13.04 17.08
CA PRO A 410 -13.84 13.53 15.72
C PRO A 410 -14.92 14.48 15.20
N ARG A 411 -16.17 14.29 15.63
CA ARG A 411 -17.31 15.10 15.21
C ARG A 411 -17.18 16.54 15.71
N THR A 412 -16.54 16.78 16.85
CA THR A 412 -16.34 18.14 17.37
C THR A 412 -15.30 18.95 16.57
N LYS A 413 -14.44 18.27 15.79
CA LYS A 413 -13.41 18.88 14.95
C LYS A 413 -13.92 19.07 13.50
N HIS A 414 -15.11 19.65 13.36
CA HIS A 414 -15.84 19.76 12.08
C HIS A 414 -15.02 20.32 10.90
N ALA A 415 -14.29 21.42 11.11
CA ALA A 415 -13.49 22.03 10.05
C ALA A 415 -12.36 21.10 9.57
N LEU A 416 -11.65 20.48 10.52
CA LEU A 416 -10.56 19.55 10.25
C LEU A 416 -11.05 18.30 9.52
N LEU A 417 -12.13 17.70 10.02
CA LEU A 417 -12.73 16.53 9.41
C LEU A 417 -13.25 16.83 7.99
N ARG A 418 -13.96 17.95 7.80
CA ARG A 418 -14.44 18.38 6.48
C ARG A 418 -13.29 18.57 5.49
N ALA A 419 -12.18 19.19 5.92
CA ALA A 419 -11.03 19.40 5.06
C ALA A 419 -10.38 18.07 4.62
N TYR A 420 -10.12 17.14 5.54
CA TYR A 420 -9.56 15.83 5.19
C TYR A 420 -10.50 14.97 4.34
N GLU A 421 -11.81 14.99 4.61
CA GLU A 421 -12.80 14.32 3.75
C GLU A 421 -12.82 14.92 2.33
N THR A 422 -12.65 16.25 2.23
CA THR A 422 -12.59 16.96 0.94
C THR A 422 -11.33 16.60 0.17
N ASP A 423 -10.16 16.64 0.80
CA ASP A 423 -8.89 16.26 0.18
C ASP A 423 -8.92 14.81 -0.30
N ARG A 424 -9.47 13.89 0.52
CA ARG A 424 -9.66 12.49 0.12
C ARG A 424 -10.62 12.33 -1.07
N ALA A 425 -11.74 13.05 -1.08
CA ALA A 425 -12.67 13.01 -2.21
C ALA A 425 -12.04 13.54 -3.51
N VAL A 426 -11.21 14.57 -3.44
CA VAL A 426 -10.44 15.10 -4.58
C VAL A 426 -9.45 14.06 -5.11
N TYR A 427 -8.73 13.38 -4.22
CA TYR A 427 -7.84 12.27 -4.58
C TYR A 427 -8.61 11.14 -5.29
N GLU A 428 -9.76 10.74 -4.72
CA GLU A 428 -10.63 9.70 -5.28
C GLU A 428 -11.12 10.06 -6.69
N VAL A 429 -11.56 11.30 -6.93
CA VAL A 429 -11.95 11.78 -8.27
C VAL A 429 -10.82 11.57 -9.28
N LEU A 430 -9.60 11.97 -8.92
CA LEU A 430 -8.44 11.83 -9.79
C LEU A 430 -8.10 10.36 -10.05
N TYR A 431 -8.19 9.52 -9.01
CA TYR A 431 -7.92 8.09 -9.10
C TYR A 431 -8.94 7.38 -10.00
N GLU A 432 -10.24 7.58 -9.76
CA GLU A 432 -11.30 6.91 -10.53
C GLU A 432 -11.32 7.38 -11.98
N ALA A 433 -11.10 8.68 -12.24
CA ALA A 433 -11.03 9.20 -13.61
C ALA A 433 -9.92 8.54 -14.45
N ARG A 434 -8.84 8.08 -13.82
CA ARG A 434 -7.70 7.43 -14.50
C ARG A 434 -7.88 5.92 -14.64
N HIS A 435 -8.41 5.25 -13.61
CA HIS A 435 -8.37 3.78 -13.54
C HIS A 435 -9.74 3.12 -13.72
N ARG A 436 -10.83 3.80 -13.33
CA ARG A 436 -12.20 3.27 -13.37
C ARG A 436 -13.21 4.39 -13.69
N PRO A 437 -13.24 4.92 -14.93
CA PRO A 437 -14.09 6.07 -15.26
C PRO A 437 -15.58 5.87 -14.94
N ASP A 438 -16.08 4.64 -15.03
CA ASP A 438 -17.47 4.29 -14.67
C ASP A 438 -17.80 4.52 -13.19
N TRP A 439 -16.79 4.57 -12.32
CA TRP A 439 -16.93 4.82 -10.89
C TRP A 439 -16.84 6.30 -10.52
N LEU A 440 -16.44 7.18 -11.44
CA LEU A 440 -16.33 8.63 -11.22
C LEU A 440 -17.59 9.29 -10.61
N PRO A 441 -18.83 8.87 -10.91
CA PRO A 441 -20.02 9.44 -10.27
C PRO A 441 -20.06 9.28 -8.74
N VAL A 442 -19.36 8.28 -8.18
CA VAL A 442 -19.35 8.01 -6.73
C VAL A 442 -18.61 9.11 -5.94
N PRO A 443 -17.33 9.42 -6.21
CA PRO A 443 -16.65 10.53 -5.54
C PRO A 443 -17.22 11.90 -5.97
N MET A 444 -17.70 12.07 -7.20
CA MET A 444 -18.34 13.33 -7.62
C MET A 444 -19.59 13.68 -6.79
N ALA A 445 -20.40 12.69 -6.42
CA ALA A 445 -21.54 12.94 -5.53
C ALA A 445 -21.12 13.38 -4.11
N ALA A 446 -19.91 12.99 -3.66
CA ALA A 446 -19.35 13.50 -2.41
C ALA A 446 -18.83 14.93 -2.57
N ILE A 447 -18.18 15.23 -3.71
CA ILE A 447 -17.74 16.58 -4.09
C ILE A 447 -18.92 17.56 -4.07
N GLU A 448 -20.03 17.22 -4.71
CA GLU A 448 -21.25 18.04 -4.72
C GLU A 448 -21.72 18.38 -3.29
N ARG A 449 -21.82 17.36 -2.44
CA ARG A 449 -22.22 17.51 -1.02
C ARG A 449 -21.25 18.39 -0.23
N LEU A 450 -19.93 18.23 -0.46
CA LEU A 450 -18.88 18.92 0.30
C LEU A 450 -18.70 20.38 -0.16
N ALA A 451 -18.95 20.67 -1.44
CA ALA A 451 -18.86 22.00 -2.02
C ALA A 451 -20.00 22.93 -1.55
N VAL A 452 -21.20 22.40 -1.32
CA VAL A 452 -22.38 23.20 -0.91
C VAL A 452 -22.37 23.59 0.57
N ARG A 453 -21.75 22.79 1.46
CA ARG A 453 -21.69 23.04 2.92
C ARG A 453 -20.73 24.18 3.33
N GLY A 454 -20.47 25.14 2.45
CA GLY A 454 -19.56 26.28 2.66
C GLY A 454 -20.26 27.62 2.89
N GLY A 455 -21.58 27.63 3.14
CA GLY A 455 -22.38 28.79 3.50
C GLY A 455 -22.69 28.86 4.99
#